data_AF-A0A3B9C1Q3-F1
#
_entry.id   AF-A0A3B9C1Q3-F1
#
_cell.length_a   1.000
_cell.length_b   1.000
_cell.length_c   1.000
_cell.angle_alpha   90.00
_cell.angle_beta   90.00
_cell.angle_gamma   90.00
#
_symmetry.space_group_name_H-M   'P 1'
#
loop_
_entity.id
_entity.type
_entity.pdbx_description
1 polymer ?
#
loop_
_entity_poly.entity_id
_entity_poly.type
_entity_poly.pdbx_seq_one_letter_code
_entity_poly.pdbx_strand_id
1 'polypeptide(L)' 'MNKELIIQSSDAGIEIALLEDKKLVELHFDNSGGHFNVGDLYLGKVRKVMPGLNAVFVDIGHEKDAFLHYT' A
#
# COMPACT_ATOMS: atom_id res chain seq x y z
N MET A 1 27.41 0.80 -15.34
CA MET A 1 26.07 0.25 -15.08
C MET A 1 25.14 1.42 -14.91
N ASN A 2 24.42 1.79 -15.98
CA ASN A 2 23.46 2.87 -15.98
C ASN A 2 22.08 2.32 -15.62
N LYS A 3 21.36 2.98 -14.72
CA LYS A 3 19.99 2.60 -14.33
C LYS A 3 19.04 3.73 -14.70
N GLU A 4 17.95 3.40 -15.38
CA GLU A 4 16.93 4.35 -15.79
C GLU A 4 15.58 3.88 -15.26
N LEU A 5 14.82 4.78 -14.64
CA LEU A 5 13.46 4.50 -14.19
C LEU A 5 12.49 5.28 -15.09
N ILE A 6 11.67 4.56 -15.85
CA ILE A 6 10.65 5.14 -16.72
C ILE A 6 9.31 4.97 -16.04
N ILE A 7 8.58 6.08 -15.87
CA ILE A 7 7.25 6.09 -15.26
C ILE A 7 6.24 6.57 -16.30
N GLN A 8 5.24 5.76 -16.60
CA GLN A 8 4.10 6.12 -17.44
C GLN A 8 2.83 6.14 -16.59
N SER A 9 2.16 7.28 -16.53
CA SER A 9 0.89 7.44 -15.83
C SER A 9 -0.23 7.68 -16.84
N SER A 10 -1.30 6.90 -16.75
CA SER A 10 -2.48 6.99 -17.60
C SER A 10 -3.74 6.66 -16.82
N ASP A 11 -4.91 6.82 -17.43
CA ASP A 11 -6.20 6.43 -16.82
C ASP A 11 -6.28 4.91 -16.55
N ALA A 12 -5.48 4.09 -17.22
CA ALA A 12 -5.42 2.65 -17.01
C ALA A 12 -4.60 2.25 -15.76
N GLY A 13 -3.77 3.16 -15.24
CA GLY A 13 -2.85 2.91 -14.13
C GLY A 13 -1.47 3.54 -14.33
N ILE A 14 -0.55 3.20 -13.43
CA ILE A 14 0.85 3.61 -13.41
C ILE A 14 1.72 2.41 -13.78
N GLU A 15 2.54 2.57 -14.82
CA GLU A 15 3.58 1.60 -15.20
C GLU A 15 4.95 2.16 -14.82
N ILE A 16 5.79 1.34 -14.19
CA ILE A 16 7.15 1.69 -13.79
C ILE A 16 8.10 0.64 -14.36
N ALA A 17 8.97 1.06 -15.28
CA ALA A 17 9.99 0.21 -15.88
C ALA A 17 11.38 0.59 -15.35
N LEU A 18 12.10 -0.38 -14.79
CA LEU A 18 13.52 -0.25 -14.48
C LEU A 18 14.33 -0.83 -15.64
N LEU A 19 15.18 0.00 -16.22
CA LEU A 19 16.14 -0.38 -17.23
C LEU A 19 17.55 -0.41 -16.63
N GLU A 20 18.34 -1.41 -16.99
CA GLU A 20 19.78 -1.42 -16.78
C GLU A 20 20.48 -1.50 -18.13
N ASP A 21 21.32 -0.51 -18.43
CA ASP A 21 22.02 -0.38 -19.72
C ASP A 21 21.04 -0.52 -20.92
N LYS A 22 19.90 0.18 -20.83
CA LYS A 22 18.78 0.18 -21.78
C LYS A 22 18.05 -1.15 -21.96
N LYS A 23 18.33 -2.16 -21.12
CA LYS A 23 17.59 -3.43 -21.09
C LYS A 23 16.58 -3.41 -19.96
N LEU A 24 15.35 -3.82 -20.24
CA LEU A 24 14.31 -3.98 -19.22
C LEU A 24 14.70 -5.09 -18.25
N VAL A 25 14.78 -4.74 -16.97
CA VAL A 25 15.05 -5.70 -15.88
C VAL A 25 13.85 -5.88 -14.97
N GLU A 26 13.01 -4.86 -14.80
CA GLU A 26 11.83 -4.92 -13.96
C GLU A 26 10.71 -4.06 -14.55
N LEU A 27 9.46 -4.55 -14.46
CA LEU A 27 8.27 -3.83 -14.86
C LEU A 27 7.21 -4.00 -13.78
N HIS A 28 6.77 -2.89 -13.21
CA HIS A 28 5.65 -2.82 -12.27
C HIS A 28 4.45 -2.16 -12.93
N PHE A 29 3.27 -2.67 -12.63
CA PHE A 29 2.02 -2.04 -13.01
C PHE A 29 1.14 -1.90 -11.77
N ASP A 30 0.69 -0.68 -11.52
CA ASP A 30 -0.21 -0.35 -10.44
C ASP A 30 -1.49 0.30 -11.00
N ASN A 31 -2.60 -0.43 -10.92
CA ASN A 31 -3.94 0.10 -11.21
C ASN A 31 -4.80 0.21 -9.95
N SER A 32 -4.20 0.03 -8.77
CA SER A 32 -4.93 -0.05 -7.51
C SER A 32 -5.43 1.36 -7.16
N GLY A 33 -6.63 1.69 -7.64
CA GLY A 33 -7.27 3.01 -7.50
C GLY A 33 -7.63 3.34 -6.05
N GLY A 34 -6.63 3.51 -5.18
CA GLY A 34 -6.79 3.81 -3.76
C GLY A 34 -7.28 2.63 -2.92
N HIS A 35 -7.00 1.39 -3.31
CA HIS A 35 -7.33 0.23 -2.48
C HIS A 35 -6.32 0.11 -1.33
N PHE A 36 -6.78 -0.38 -0.18
CA PHE A 36 -5.93 -0.62 0.98
C PHE A 36 -4.94 -1.75 0.63
N ASN A 37 -3.65 -1.44 0.67
CA ASN A 37 -2.56 -2.35 0.34
C ASN A 37 -1.76 -2.75 1.58
N VAL A 38 -1.11 -3.92 1.52
CA VAL A 38 -0.17 -4.34 2.55
C VAL A 38 1.03 -3.40 2.56
N GLY A 39 1.31 -2.80 3.72
CA GLY A 39 2.42 -1.86 3.89
C GLY A 39 2.01 -0.39 3.90
N ASP A 40 0.76 -0.08 3.57
CA ASP A 40 0.23 1.27 3.69
C ASP A 40 0.24 1.77 5.14
N LEU A 41 0.44 3.08 5.28
CA LEU A 41 0.47 3.76 6.57
C LEU A 41 -0.80 4.60 6.74
N TYR A 42 -1.52 4.35 7.82
CA TYR A 42 -2.77 5.04 8.13
C TYR A 42 -2.65 5.81 9.46
N LEU A 43 -3.23 7.01 9.50
CA LEU A 43 -3.48 7.70 10.75
C LEU A 43 -4.84 7.27 11.29
N GLY A 44 -4.82 6.42 12.32
CA GLY A 44 -6.04 5.87 12.92
C GLY A 44 -6.35 6.41 14.31
N LYS A 45 -7.63 6.31 14.71
CA LYS A 45 -8.08 6.60 16.09
C LYS A 45 -8.64 5.35 16.75
N VAL A 46 -8.19 5.05 17.96
CA VAL A 46 -8.73 3.91 18.74
C VAL A 46 -10.20 4.13 19.01
N ARG A 47 -11.04 3.18 18.56
CA ARG A 47 -12.49 3.23 18.72
C ARG A 47 -12.97 2.34 19.87
N LYS A 48 -12.39 1.14 20.01
CA LYS A 48 -12.77 0.18 21.04
C LYS A 48 -11.59 -0.66 21.51
N VAL A 49 -11.46 -0.84 22.82
CA VAL A 49 -10.49 -1.76 23.43
C VAL A 49 -11.21 -3.07 23.77
N MET A 50 -10.61 -4.20 23.41
CA MET A 50 -11.13 -5.55 23.65
C MET A 50 -10.09 -6.38 24.41
N PRO A 51 -10.04 -6.30 25.76
CA PRO A 51 -9.06 -7.03 26.56
C PRO A 51 -9.14 -8.55 26.37
N GLY A 52 -10.36 -9.09 26.20
CA GLY A 52 -10.55 -10.53 25.97
C GLY A 52 -10.00 -11.05 24.64
N LEU A 53 -9.64 -10.15 23.71
CA LEU A 53 -8.99 -10.48 22.43
C LEU A 53 -7.55 -9.99 22.36
N ASN A 54 -7.01 -9.42 23.46
CA ASN A 54 -5.72 -8.73 23.48
C ASN A 54 -5.55 -7.74 22.29
N ALA A 55 -6.61 -6.99 21.98
CA ALA A 55 -6.65 -6.18 20.78
C ALA A 55 -7.47 -4.89 20.93
N VAL A 56 -7.29 -3.99 19.98
CA VAL A 56 -8.07 -2.76 19.82
C VAL A 56 -8.60 -2.66 18.39
N PHE A 57 -9.81 -2.12 18.26
CA PHE A 57 -10.39 -1.71 16.98
C PHE A 57 -10.07 -0.24 16.74
N VAL A 58 -9.56 0.06 15.55
CA VAL A 58 -9.04 1.38 15.15
C VAL A 58 -9.80 1.86 13.93
N ASP A 59 -10.39 3.05 14.01
CA ASP A 59 -10.98 3.73 12.86
C ASP A 59 -9.84 4.31 12.00
N ILE A 60 -9.77 3.89 10.74
CA ILE A 60 -8.78 4.34 9.74
C ILE A 60 -9.44 5.03 8.54
N GLY A 61 -10.73 5.40 8.65
CA GLY A 61 -11.50 5.97 7.55
C GLY A 61 -12.05 4.96 6.53
N HIS A 62 -11.96 3.66 6.83
CA HIS A 62 -12.58 2.59 6.04
C HIS A 62 -13.99 2.25 6.55
N GLU A 63 -14.82 1.57 5.75
CA GLU A 63 -16.17 1.14 6.16
C GLU A 63 -16.16 0.21 7.40
N LYS A 64 -15.05 -0.48 7.64
CA LYS A 64 -14.83 -1.39 8.76
C LYS A 64 -13.62 -0.94 9.56
N ASP A 65 -13.74 -1.03 10.88
CA ASP A 65 -12.63 -0.75 11.78
C ASP A 65 -11.49 -1.76 11.55
N ALA A 66 -10.26 -1.25 11.55
CA ALA A 66 -9.07 -2.07 11.53
C ALA A 66 -8.89 -2.76 12.88
N PHE A 67 -8.25 -3.93 12.86
CA PHE A 67 -7.97 -4.73 14.04
C PHE A 67 -6.47 -4.69 14.34
N LEU A 68 -6.13 -4.24 15.56
CA LEU A 68 -4.74 -4.17 16.04
C LEU A 68 -4.59 -5.04 17.29
N HIS A 69 -3.92 -6.17 17.12
CA HIS A 69 -3.55 -7.08 18.21
C HIS A 69 -2.22 -6.63 18.83
N TYR A 70 -2.12 -6.63 20.16
CA TYR A 70 -0.82 -6.49 20.83
C TYR A 70 -0.31 -7.88 21.22
N THR A 71 1.00 -8.07 21.10
CA THR A 71 1.68 -9.34 21.45
C THR A 71 2.48 -9.15 22.72
#